data_AF-A0A1M5NV81-F1
#
_entry.id   AF-A0A1M5NV81-F1
#
_cell.length_a   1.000
_cell.length_b   1.000
_cell.length_c   1.000
_cell.angle_alpha   90.00
_cell.angle_beta   90.00
_cell.angle_gamma   90.00
#
_symmetry.space_group_name_H-M   'P 1'
#
loop_
_entity.id
_entity.type
_entity.pdbx_description
1 polymer ?
#
loop_
_entity_poly.entity_id
_entity_poly.type
_entity_poly.pdbx_seq_one_letter_code
_entity_poly.pdbx_strand_id
1 'polypeptide(L)'
;MIVATGHTDNPPAADGSLGRDSPEAGRSRSTECILDAVEAVDADGVVVCLSGGIDSATAAALAVDALGASAVTALIMPTDTTAEAAVADARAFADSLGVDRETVALAPAVDVFKRYVAPRIAPAGDVYAAGNLAARLRMACAYLVADATNALVVGTSNRSERLLGYFTKYGDGAADVFPLAEHDKTAVRALATRLDVPPEIVSKPPSADFWPEQTDESELGAPYAALDRVLAALLAAADDATPPEPVDEAASVDRETVERVVERVAGSAHKREYPPAPPRPAETELGVADALGGGLVDGGDRAAAAVADARDLVCARAESADADGVVVDLGAGVDAAVTAAIAADALGPERVRGVHLPCHKAAGFATPTPESIADRVGIDCDRVTIRPLVAELEAALPARIAEEADASGLAEFVSRVRMACRYYVANAESLLVAGTTTRTDALLGRATPYGDGAADLRPLGGSYASELGRLCQQVGLTDMGSDDPALAVDSLPLGSADLTPGAVAPADREDWGSPDDHARTDSILAHLVDRDLGIERTAATLGVDRETVRRCAERHVRAERTGTAPPTAPGERDRRRYFHEIELQFESDTRPAAGGSLDSTAER
;
A
#
# COMPACT_ATOMS: atom_id res chain seq x y z
N MET A 1 -5.11 7.10 -26.11
CA MET A 1 -4.29 8.16 -25.49
C MET A 1 -3.71 7.57 -24.22
N ILE A 2 -2.49 7.06 -24.33
CA ILE A 2 -1.73 6.54 -23.19
C ILE A 2 -1.08 7.76 -22.57
N VAL A 3 -1.57 8.21 -21.41
CA VAL A 3 -0.93 9.32 -20.68
C VAL A 3 0.25 8.71 -19.93
N ALA A 4 1.44 8.87 -20.49
CA ALA A 4 2.69 8.64 -19.78
C ALA A 4 2.83 9.69 -18.68
N THR A 5 2.76 9.28 -17.42
CA THR A 5 3.28 10.07 -16.29
C THR A 5 4.72 9.61 -16.04
N GLY A 6 5.63 10.06 -16.89
CA GLY A 6 7.06 9.96 -16.63
C GLY A 6 7.48 11.05 -15.64
N HIS A 7 8.33 10.69 -14.67
CA HIS A 7 9.34 11.55 -14.03
C HIS A 7 10.46 10.64 -13.52
N THR A 8 11.48 10.44 -14.36
CA THR A 8 12.81 9.97 -13.95
C THR A 8 13.81 11.00 -14.46
N ASP A 9 14.23 11.91 -13.57
CA ASP A 9 15.36 12.80 -13.85
C ASP A 9 16.66 12.02 -13.73
N ASN A 10 17.06 11.38 -14.83
CA ASN A 10 18.45 11.05 -15.10
C ASN A 10 18.67 11.21 -16.61
N PRO A 11 19.65 12.00 -17.09
CA PRO A 11 19.81 12.24 -18.52
C PRO A 11 20.20 10.92 -19.22
N PRO A 12 19.59 10.58 -20.37
CA PRO A 12 20.00 9.40 -21.10
C PRO A 12 21.39 9.61 -21.68
N ALA A 13 22.29 8.68 -21.40
CA ALA A 13 23.47 8.50 -22.23
C ALA A 13 23.00 8.19 -23.65
N ALA A 14 23.39 9.03 -24.60
CA ALA A 14 23.04 8.89 -26.00
C ALA A 14 23.77 7.66 -26.59
N ASP A 15 23.15 6.49 -26.53
CA ASP A 15 23.32 5.45 -27.54
C ASP A 15 21.96 4.83 -27.89
N GLY A 16 21.71 4.67 -29.19
CA GLY A 16 20.43 4.22 -29.74
C GLY A 16 20.29 2.69 -29.72
N SER A 17 20.38 2.06 -28.55
CA SER A 17 20.05 0.64 -28.37
C SER A 17 18.96 0.45 -27.32
N LEU A 18 17.70 0.41 -27.78
CA LEU A 18 16.58 0.05 -26.94
C LEU A 18 16.71 -1.41 -26.48
N GLY A 19 17.11 -1.60 -25.21
CA GLY A 19 16.85 -2.81 -24.42
C GLY A 19 17.71 -4.04 -24.72
N ARG A 20 19.01 -3.99 -24.45
CA ARG A 20 19.80 -5.15 -23.96
C ARG A 20 20.98 -4.68 -23.15
N ASP A 21 20.72 -4.19 -21.93
CA ASP A 21 21.81 -4.12 -20.97
C ASP A 21 22.38 -5.52 -20.75
N SER A 22 23.71 -5.60 -20.64
CA SER A 22 24.36 -6.85 -20.29
C SER A 22 23.85 -7.34 -18.93
N PRO A 23 23.79 -8.67 -18.67
CA PRO A 23 23.39 -9.18 -17.35
C PRO A 23 24.20 -8.57 -16.19
N GLU A 24 25.44 -8.14 -16.45
CA GLU A 24 26.28 -7.47 -15.45
C GLU A 24 25.78 -6.07 -15.12
N ALA A 25 25.44 -5.26 -16.14
CA ALA A 25 24.86 -3.93 -15.93
C ALA A 25 23.49 -4.02 -15.24
N GLY A 26 22.70 -5.03 -15.62
CA GLY A 26 21.42 -5.34 -14.97
C GLY A 26 21.58 -5.70 -13.49
N ARG A 27 22.56 -6.55 -13.17
CA ARG A 27 22.93 -6.90 -11.79
C ARG A 27 23.30 -5.66 -10.98
N SER A 28 24.22 -4.82 -11.49
CA SER A 28 24.68 -3.61 -10.78
C SER A 28 23.54 -2.66 -10.43
N ARG A 29 22.63 -2.37 -11.37
CA ARG A 29 21.47 -1.52 -11.09
C ARG A 29 20.53 -2.12 -10.06
N SER A 30 20.28 -3.43 -10.15
CA SER A 30 19.43 -4.13 -9.19
C SER A 30 20.04 -4.14 -7.78
N THR A 31 21.35 -4.29 -7.64
CA THR A 31 22.03 -4.23 -6.33
C THR A 31 22.07 -2.81 -5.77
N GLU A 32 22.34 -1.80 -6.61
CA GLU A 32 22.30 -0.38 -6.22
C GLU A 32 20.90 0.01 -5.74
N CYS A 33 19.85 -0.43 -6.45
CA CYS A 33 18.47 -0.19 -6.05
C CYS A 33 18.13 -0.74 -4.65
N ILE A 34 18.68 -1.90 -4.27
CA ILE A 34 18.50 -2.48 -2.93
C ILE A 34 19.27 -1.67 -1.88
N LEU A 35 20.52 -1.30 -2.18
CA LEU A 35 21.35 -0.49 -1.28
C LEU A 35 20.71 0.87 -1.00
N ASP A 36 20.31 1.59 -2.05
CA ASP A 36 19.66 2.90 -1.94
C ASP A 36 18.38 2.82 -1.11
N ALA A 37 17.58 1.75 -1.27
CA ALA A 37 16.35 1.57 -0.51
C ALA A 37 16.62 1.35 0.99
N VAL A 38 17.61 0.51 1.33
CA VAL A 38 18.00 0.24 2.72
C VAL A 38 18.61 1.48 3.38
N GLU A 39 19.50 2.19 2.68
CA GLU A 39 20.16 3.41 3.18
C GLU A 39 19.16 4.55 3.40
N ALA A 40 18.14 4.69 2.53
CA ALA A 40 17.15 5.75 2.63
C ALA A 40 16.32 5.72 3.92
N VAL A 41 16.19 4.54 4.54
CA VAL A 41 15.33 4.32 5.73
C VAL A 41 16.09 3.82 6.95
N ASP A 42 17.42 3.66 6.85
CA ASP A 42 18.28 3.10 7.91
C ASP A 42 17.79 1.71 8.36
N ALA A 43 17.47 0.85 7.40
CA ALA A 43 17.06 -0.53 7.66
C ALA A 43 18.26 -1.44 7.96
N ASP A 44 18.07 -2.41 8.85
CA ASP A 44 19.09 -3.38 9.26
C ASP A 44 19.24 -4.55 8.26
N GLY A 45 18.30 -4.71 7.33
CA GLY A 45 18.33 -5.76 6.33
C GLY A 45 17.08 -5.85 5.46
N VAL A 46 16.87 -7.01 4.84
CA VAL A 46 15.73 -7.27 3.95
C VAL A 46 15.10 -8.64 4.15
N VAL A 47 13.82 -8.74 3.84
CA VAL A 47 13.02 -9.97 3.81
C VAL A 47 12.65 -10.31 2.38
N VAL A 48 12.91 -11.56 1.96
CA VAL A 48 12.55 -12.08 0.63
C VAL A 48 11.65 -13.30 0.78
N CYS A 49 10.50 -13.31 0.10
CA CYS A 49 9.62 -14.48 0.02
C CYS A 49 10.15 -15.46 -1.03
N LEU A 50 10.71 -16.60 -0.61
CA LEU A 50 11.22 -17.64 -1.49
C LEU A 50 10.15 -18.69 -1.81
N SER A 51 9.72 -18.72 -3.07
CA SER A 51 8.73 -19.68 -3.59
C SER A 51 9.36 -20.94 -4.21
N GLY A 52 10.67 -20.93 -4.48
CA GLY A 52 11.33 -21.94 -5.33
C GLY A 52 11.12 -21.70 -6.83
N GLY A 53 10.59 -20.54 -7.20
CA GLY A 53 10.56 -20.03 -8.57
C GLY A 53 11.80 -19.20 -8.90
N ILE A 54 12.01 -18.93 -10.19
CA ILE A 54 13.19 -18.22 -10.67
C ILE A 54 13.28 -16.78 -10.18
N ASP A 55 12.15 -16.05 -10.11
CA ASP A 55 12.18 -14.62 -9.77
C ASP A 55 12.55 -14.41 -8.31
N SER A 56 11.96 -15.18 -7.40
CA SER A 56 12.29 -15.12 -5.98
C SER A 56 13.74 -15.57 -5.70
N ALA A 57 14.21 -16.61 -6.40
CA ALA A 57 15.61 -17.04 -6.30
C ALA A 57 16.58 -15.96 -6.79
N THR A 58 16.28 -15.31 -7.91
CA THR A 58 17.10 -14.24 -8.47
C THR A 58 17.12 -13.01 -7.57
N ALA A 59 15.95 -12.61 -7.04
CA ALA A 59 15.83 -11.49 -6.11
C ALA A 59 16.61 -11.74 -4.81
N ALA A 60 16.55 -12.95 -4.25
CA ALA A 60 17.33 -13.32 -3.07
C ALA A 60 18.84 -13.29 -3.34
N ALA A 61 19.29 -13.81 -4.49
CA ALA A 61 20.69 -13.74 -4.87
C ALA A 61 21.18 -12.29 -5.04
N LEU A 62 20.37 -11.40 -5.63
CA LEU A 62 20.67 -9.97 -5.73
C LEU A 62 20.73 -9.29 -4.36
N ALA A 63 19.82 -9.63 -3.44
CA ALA A 63 19.84 -9.11 -2.07
C ALA A 63 21.10 -9.52 -1.31
N VAL A 64 21.52 -10.79 -1.45
CA VAL A 64 22.76 -11.29 -0.85
C VAL A 64 23.98 -10.63 -1.47
N ASP A 65 23.97 -10.40 -2.78
CA ASP A 65 25.06 -9.72 -3.48
C ASP A 65 25.20 -8.25 -3.04
N ALA A 66 24.07 -7.58 -2.79
CA ALA A 66 24.02 -6.19 -2.34
C ALA A 66 24.43 -6.03 -0.86
N LEU A 67 23.87 -6.83 0.04
CA LEU A 67 23.92 -6.59 1.50
C LEU A 67 24.74 -7.62 2.27
N GLY A 68 25.07 -8.75 1.63
CA GLY A 68 25.61 -9.93 2.31
C GLY A 68 24.52 -10.80 2.96
N ALA A 69 24.80 -12.09 3.08
CA ALA A 69 23.80 -13.08 3.50
C ALA A 69 23.24 -12.86 4.93
N SER A 70 24.02 -12.25 5.82
CA SER A 70 23.59 -11.97 7.20
C SER A 70 22.50 -10.91 7.32
N ALA A 71 22.32 -10.08 6.28
CA ALA A 71 21.31 -9.03 6.23
C ALA A 71 20.05 -9.46 5.46
N VAL A 72 19.96 -10.74 5.05
CA VAL A 72 18.84 -11.28 4.26
C VAL A 72 18.13 -12.37 5.04
N THR A 73 16.83 -12.20 5.23
CA THR A 73 15.93 -13.23 5.78
C THR A 73 15.04 -13.79 4.67
N ALA A 74 15.09 -15.10 4.46
CA ALA A 74 14.24 -15.78 3.49
C ALA A 74 13.01 -16.42 4.16
N LEU A 75 11.81 -16.09 3.66
CA LEU A 75 10.56 -16.71 4.12
C LEU A 75 10.03 -17.69 3.09
N ILE A 76 9.82 -18.93 3.51
CA ILE A 76 9.24 -19.99 2.68
C ILE A 76 7.84 -20.29 3.21
N MET A 77 6.81 -19.96 2.42
CA MET A 77 5.43 -19.90 2.91
C MET A 77 4.48 -20.80 2.10
N PRO A 78 4.54 -22.13 2.30
CA PRO A 78 3.75 -23.08 1.51
C PRO A 78 2.27 -23.08 1.92
N THR A 79 1.42 -23.31 0.92
CA THR A 79 0.00 -23.63 1.05
C THR A 79 -0.25 -25.09 0.66
N ASP A 80 -1.50 -25.53 0.73
CA ASP A 80 -1.96 -26.85 0.27
C ASP A 80 -1.71 -27.10 -1.24
N THR A 81 -1.58 -26.03 -2.01
CA THR A 81 -1.31 -26.07 -3.46
C THR A 81 0.18 -26.02 -3.80
N THR A 82 1.06 -25.72 -2.84
CA THR A 82 2.50 -25.63 -3.09
C THR A 82 3.12 -27.03 -3.19
N ALA A 83 3.83 -27.32 -4.28
CA ALA A 83 4.49 -28.60 -4.46
C ALA A 83 5.63 -28.81 -3.43
N GLU A 84 5.72 -29.99 -2.82
CA GLU A 84 6.78 -30.32 -1.84
C GLU A 84 8.19 -30.13 -2.42
N ALA A 85 8.37 -30.43 -3.71
CA ALA A 85 9.63 -30.20 -4.41
C ALA A 85 10.01 -28.71 -4.44
N ALA A 86 9.05 -27.80 -4.67
CA ALA A 86 9.31 -26.36 -4.67
C ALA A 86 9.76 -25.86 -3.28
N VAL A 87 9.18 -26.40 -2.21
CA VAL A 87 9.60 -26.09 -0.83
C VAL A 87 11.01 -26.60 -0.56
N ALA A 88 11.33 -27.81 -1.03
CA ALA A 88 12.66 -28.39 -0.89
C ALA A 88 13.72 -27.57 -1.66
N ASP A 89 13.41 -27.18 -2.90
CA ASP A 89 14.28 -26.34 -3.74
C ASP A 89 14.53 -24.98 -3.10
N ALA A 90 13.48 -24.32 -2.60
CA ALA A 90 13.58 -23.03 -1.91
C ALA A 90 14.48 -23.11 -0.67
N ARG A 91 14.33 -24.18 0.14
CA ARG A 91 15.17 -24.41 1.34
C ARG A 91 16.62 -24.66 0.96
N ALA A 92 16.86 -25.55 0.01
CA ALA A 92 18.21 -25.89 -0.43
C ALA A 92 18.92 -24.66 -1.04
N PHE A 93 18.19 -23.85 -1.79
CA PHE A 93 18.74 -22.63 -2.37
C PHE A 93 19.07 -21.59 -1.29
N ALA A 94 18.16 -21.31 -0.35
CA ALA A 94 18.45 -20.45 0.79
C ALA A 94 19.66 -20.94 1.61
N ASP A 95 19.75 -22.25 1.88
CA ASP A 95 20.88 -22.85 2.57
C ASP A 95 22.20 -22.65 1.78
N SER A 96 22.15 -22.72 0.44
CA SER A 96 23.31 -22.47 -0.42
C SER A 96 23.76 -21.01 -0.46
N LEU A 97 22.84 -20.06 -0.28
CA LEU A 97 23.14 -18.63 -0.16
C LEU A 97 23.68 -18.26 1.23
N GLY A 98 23.49 -19.12 2.24
CA GLY A 98 23.89 -18.86 3.62
C GLY A 98 23.02 -17.83 4.34
N VAL A 99 21.79 -17.61 3.87
CA VAL A 99 20.83 -16.67 4.47
C VAL A 99 20.08 -17.30 5.63
N ASP A 100 19.62 -16.49 6.59
CA ASP A 100 18.66 -16.97 7.59
C ASP A 100 17.34 -17.32 6.87
N ARG A 101 16.71 -18.44 7.25
CA ARG A 101 15.47 -18.87 6.61
C ARG A 101 14.45 -19.45 7.58
N GLU A 102 13.20 -19.07 7.36
CA GLU A 102 12.06 -19.56 8.12
C GLU A 102 11.03 -20.19 7.20
N THR A 103 10.40 -21.28 7.66
CA THR A 103 9.23 -21.83 6.98
C THR A 103 7.99 -21.53 7.79
N VAL A 104 7.08 -20.73 7.23
CA VAL A 104 5.78 -20.41 7.83
C VAL A 104 4.70 -21.16 7.05
N ALA A 105 4.22 -22.28 7.59
CA ALA A 105 3.19 -23.07 6.93
C ALA A 105 1.86 -22.32 6.94
N LEU A 106 1.44 -21.79 5.79
CA LEU A 106 0.19 -21.01 5.67
C LEU A 106 -1.06 -21.88 5.46
N ALA A 107 -0.89 -23.16 5.10
CA ALA A 107 -2.02 -24.07 4.87
C ALA A 107 -3.04 -24.10 6.02
N PRO A 108 -2.66 -24.18 7.32
CA PRO A 108 -3.63 -24.13 8.42
C PRO A 108 -4.43 -22.83 8.49
N ALA A 109 -3.77 -21.68 8.28
CA ALA A 109 -4.44 -20.37 8.27
C ALA A 109 -5.41 -20.25 7.09
N VAL A 110 -4.99 -20.71 5.90
CA VAL A 110 -5.86 -20.75 4.71
C VAL A 110 -7.06 -21.67 4.94
N ASP A 111 -6.89 -22.81 5.60
CA ASP A 111 -7.98 -23.72 5.95
C ASP A 111 -8.95 -23.10 6.95
N VAL A 112 -8.45 -22.37 7.96
CA VAL A 112 -9.28 -21.61 8.89
C VAL A 112 -10.07 -20.54 8.14
N PHE A 113 -9.43 -19.83 7.20
CA PHE A 113 -10.15 -18.88 6.35
C PHE A 113 -11.27 -19.56 5.55
N LYS A 114 -10.96 -20.63 4.81
CA LYS A 114 -11.92 -21.38 3.97
C LYS A 114 -13.09 -21.92 4.79
N ARG A 115 -12.86 -22.34 6.04
CA ARG A 115 -13.88 -22.94 6.92
C ARG A 115 -14.72 -21.92 7.68
N TYR A 116 -14.10 -20.86 8.19
CA TYR A 116 -14.75 -19.94 9.13
C TYR A 116 -15.04 -18.56 8.55
N VAL A 117 -14.18 -18.07 7.67
CA VAL A 117 -14.27 -16.69 7.16
C VAL A 117 -15.01 -16.65 5.84
N ALA A 118 -14.49 -17.36 4.81
CA ALA A 118 -15.01 -17.31 3.44
C ALA A 118 -16.55 -17.47 3.39
N PRO A 119 -17.15 -18.55 3.93
CA PRO A 119 -18.59 -18.82 3.75
C PRO A 119 -19.53 -17.76 4.35
N ARG A 120 -18.99 -16.80 5.13
CA ARG A 120 -19.72 -15.70 5.75
C ARG A 120 -19.53 -14.35 5.06
N ILE A 121 -18.55 -14.22 4.17
CA ILE A 121 -18.26 -12.95 3.45
C ILE A 121 -18.35 -13.07 1.93
N ALA A 122 -18.10 -14.25 1.36
CA ALA A 122 -18.22 -14.51 -0.07
C ALA A 122 -18.17 -16.03 -0.34
N PRO A 123 -18.78 -16.55 -1.42
CA PRO A 123 -18.74 -17.97 -1.75
C PRO A 123 -17.31 -18.53 -1.75
N ALA A 124 -17.13 -19.70 -1.14
CA ALA A 124 -15.89 -20.47 -1.27
C ALA A 124 -15.90 -21.20 -2.62
N GLY A 125 -14.80 -21.15 -3.37
CA GLY A 125 -14.64 -21.94 -4.60
C GLY A 125 -13.96 -21.22 -5.76
N ASP A 126 -13.83 -19.89 -5.69
CA ASP A 126 -13.02 -19.15 -6.66
C ASP A 126 -11.52 -19.40 -6.37
N VAL A 127 -10.86 -20.09 -7.30
CA VAL A 127 -9.45 -20.46 -7.20
C VAL A 127 -8.53 -19.24 -7.26
N TYR A 128 -8.90 -18.19 -8.00
CA TYR A 128 -8.15 -16.95 -8.08
C TYR A 128 -8.31 -16.14 -6.80
N ALA A 129 -9.53 -16.03 -6.25
CA ALA A 129 -9.73 -15.34 -4.98
C ALA A 129 -8.95 -16.02 -3.84
N ALA A 130 -8.94 -17.37 -3.80
CA ALA A 130 -8.16 -18.13 -2.82
C ALA A 130 -6.63 -17.99 -3.00
N GLY A 131 -6.14 -18.05 -4.25
CA GLY A 131 -4.72 -17.84 -4.55
C GLY A 131 -4.26 -16.41 -4.22
N ASN A 132 -5.07 -15.41 -4.59
CA ASN A 132 -4.82 -14.01 -4.26
C ASN A 132 -4.84 -13.77 -2.74
N LEU A 133 -5.75 -14.42 -1.99
CA LEU A 133 -5.73 -14.38 -0.53
C LEU A 133 -4.40 -14.91 0.01
N ALA A 134 -3.94 -16.08 -0.46
CA ALA A 134 -2.67 -16.65 -0.02
C ALA A 134 -1.49 -15.70 -0.30
N ALA A 135 -1.46 -15.06 -1.48
CA ALA A 135 -0.44 -14.05 -1.80
C ALA A 135 -0.47 -12.85 -0.82
N ARG A 136 -1.65 -12.40 -0.40
CA ARG A 136 -1.81 -11.31 0.59
C ARG A 136 -1.43 -11.73 2.00
N LEU A 137 -1.69 -12.98 2.39
CA LEU A 137 -1.24 -13.52 3.68
C LEU A 137 0.28 -13.66 3.73
N ARG A 138 0.93 -14.07 2.61
CA ARG A 138 2.39 -14.04 2.47
C ARG A 138 2.95 -12.64 2.66
N MET A 139 2.34 -11.64 2.01
CA MET A 139 2.70 -10.24 2.19
C MET A 139 2.56 -9.82 3.67
N ALA A 140 1.43 -10.12 4.31
CA ALA A 140 1.21 -9.77 5.72
C ALA A 140 2.28 -10.37 6.64
N CYS A 141 2.66 -11.64 6.44
CA CYS A 141 3.73 -12.29 7.20
C CYS A 141 5.10 -11.67 6.90
N ALA A 142 5.41 -11.37 5.64
CA ALA A 142 6.68 -10.76 5.26
C ALA A 142 6.88 -9.40 5.91
N TYR A 143 5.84 -8.55 5.88
CA TYR A 143 5.91 -7.25 6.55
C TYR A 143 5.92 -7.37 8.07
N LEU A 144 5.26 -8.35 8.68
CA LEU A 144 5.38 -8.52 10.14
C LEU A 144 6.82 -8.88 10.55
N VAL A 145 7.50 -9.72 9.77
CA VAL A 145 8.93 -9.99 9.98
C VAL A 145 9.75 -8.72 9.75
N ALA A 146 9.50 -8.00 8.67
CA ALA A 146 10.20 -6.77 8.34
C ALA A 146 10.05 -5.69 9.42
N ASP A 147 8.83 -5.46 9.91
CA ASP A 147 8.49 -4.53 10.97
C ASP A 147 9.20 -4.92 12.29
N ALA A 148 9.27 -6.22 12.61
CA ALA A 148 9.91 -6.72 13.83
C ALA A 148 11.45 -6.63 13.80
N THR A 149 12.05 -6.73 12.61
CA THR A 149 13.52 -6.78 12.45
C THR A 149 14.10 -5.51 11.82
N ASN A 150 13.34 -4.40 11.76
CA ASN A 150 13.74 -3.16 11.08
C ASN A 150 14.29 -3.41 9.66
N ALA A 151 13.58 -4.22 8.87
CA ALA A 151 13.98 -4.61 7.53
C ALA A 151 12.98 -4.12 6.48
N LEU A 152 13.37 -4.20 5.20
CA LEU A 152 12.49 -3.93 4.06
C LEU A 152 12.06 -5.23 3.36
N VAL A 153 10.86 -5.24 2.77
CA VAL A 153 10.41 -6.35 1.93
C VAL A 153 10.92 -6.17 0.50
N VAL A 154 11.63 -7.16 -0.01
CA VAL A 154 12.09 -7.23 -1.40
C VAL A 154 11.08 -7.99 -2.25
N GLY A 155 10.51 -7.29 -3.23
CA GLY A 155 9.55 -7.81 -4.18
C GLY A 155 10.21 -8.54 -5.33
N THR A 156 9.52 -9.55 -5.85
CA THR A 156 10.08 -10.46 -6.87
C THR A 156 9.44 -10.26 -8.24
N SER A 157 8.44 -9.39 -8.38
CA SER A 157 7.74 -9.18 -9.65
C SER A 157 8.65 -8.53 -10.69
N ASN A 158 8.81 -9.21 -11.83
CA ASN A 158 9.60 -8.72 -12.96
C ASN A 158 8.80 -7.77 -13.87
N ARG A 159 9.47 -7.13 -14.83
CA ARG A 159 8.85 -6.16 -15.75
C ARG A 159 7.68 -6.77 -16.53
N SER A 160 7.82 -8.00 -17.02
CA SER A 160 6.80 -8.70 -17.79
C SER A 160 5.52 -8.91 -16.97
N GLU A 161 5.65 -9.44 -15.75
CA GLU A 161 4.52 -9.64 -14.82
C GLU A 161 3.84 -8.31 -14.47
N ARG A 162 4.64 -7.28 -14.18
CA ARG A 162 4.13 -5.96 -13.81
C ARG A 162 3.31 -5.34 -14.95
N LEU A 163 3.84 -5.33 -16.18
CA LEU A 163 3.15 -4.77 -17.35
C LEU A 163 1.89 -5.56 -17.69
N LEU A 164 1.94 -6.89 -17.62
CA LEU A 164 0.79 -7.77 -17.88
C LEU A 164 -0.21 -7.82 -16.71
N GLY A 165 0.09 -7.19 -15.57
CA GLY A 165 -0.73 -7.29 -14.37
C GLY A 165 -0.87 -8.72 -13.84
N TYR A 166 0.09 -9.59 -14.16
CA TYR A 166 0.14 -11.00 -13.74
C TYR A 166 0.80 -11.10 -12.36
N PHE A 167 0.16 -10.45 -11.39
CA PHE A 167 0.51 -10.44 -9.98
C PHE A 167 -0.74 -10.08 -9.15
N THR A 168 -0.71 -10.39 -7.86
CA THR A 168 -1.78 -10.02 -6.92
C THR A 168 -1.55 -8.61 -6.39
N LYS A 169 -2.51 -7.69 -6.62
CA LYS A 169 -2.48 -6.36 -6.01
C LYS A 169 -2.54 -6.50 -4.48
N TYR A 170 -1.58 -5.87 -3.80
CA TYR A 170 -1.34 -6.00 -2.36
C TYR A 170 -0.96 -7.39 -1.85
N GLY A 171 -0.63 -8.32 -2.75
CA GLY A 171 0.04 -9.59 -2.44
C GLY A 171 1.50 -9.51 -2.83
N ASP A 172 1.90 -10.31 -3.82
CA ASP A 172 3.23 -10.29 -4.44
C ASP A 172 3.56 -8.97 -5.16
N GLY A 173 2.54 -8.15 -5.49
CA GLY A 173 2.72 -6.79 -5.96
C GLY A 173 3.00 -5.74 -4.87
N ALA A 174 3.13 -6.12 -3.60
CA ALA A 174 3.43 -5.22 -2.48
C ALA A 174 4.79 -5.53 -1.85
N ALA A 175 5.72 -4.59 -2.01
CA ALA A 175 7.07 -4.63 -1.47
C ALA A 175 7.66 -3.22 -1.46
N ASP A 176 8.69 -2.99 -0.67
CA ASP A 176 9.36 -1.69 -0.54
C ASP A 176 10.31 -1.44 -1.72
N VAL A 177 10.92 -2.50 -2.25
CA VAL A 177 11.85 -2.45 -3.39
C VAL A 177 11.62 -3.61 -4.35
N PHE A 178 11.70 -3.37 -5.66
CA PHE A 178 11.57 -4.39 -6.70
C PHE A 178 12.81 -4.42 -7.60
N PRO A 179 13.88 -5.13 -7.21
CA PRO A 179 15.13 -5.18 -7.99
C PRO A 179 14.94 -5.79 -9.40
N LEU A 180 13.84 -6.50 -9.63
CA LEU A 180 13.52 -7.11 -10.92
C LEU A 180 12.56 -6.28 -11.80
N ALA A 181 12.08 -5.12 -11.34
CA ALA A 181 11.02 -4.38 -12.01
C ALA A 181 11.38 -3.87 -13.42
N GLU A 182 12.67 -3.72 -13.74
CA GLU A 182 13.16 -3.31 -15.05
C GLU A 182 13.58 -4.48 -15.96
N HIS A 183 13.58 -5.71 -15.41
CA HIS A 183 14.01 -6.90 -16.12
C HIS A 183 12.82 -7.66 -16.66
N ASP A 184 12.76 -7.88 -17.97
CA ASP A 184 11.79 -8.81 -18.56
C ASP A 184 12.11 -10.25 -18.15
N LYS A 185 11.12 -11.17 -18.21
CA LYS A 185 11.28 -12.57 -17.77
C LYS A 185 12.47 -13.26 -18.43
N THR A 186 12.72 -12.99 -19.71
CA THR A 186 13.90 -13.50 -20.43
C THR A 186 15.22 -12.95 -19.88
N ALA A 187 15.27 -11.68 -19.48
CA ALA A 187 16.42 -11.08 -18.82
C ALA A 187 16.63 -11.66 -17.40
N VAL A 188 15.56 -11.89 -16.64
CA VAL A 188 15.62 -12.57 -15.33
C VAL A 188 16.28 -13.95 -15.46
N ARG A 189 15.95 -14.75 -16.48
CA ARG A 189 16.60 -16.06 -16.72
C ARG A 189 18.11 -15.93 -16.96
N ALA A 190 18.52 -14.93 -17.75
CA ALA A 190 19.93 -14.67 -18.00
C ALA A 190 20.66 -14.20 -16.74
N LEU A 191 20.03 -13.34 -15.95
CA LEU A 191 20.54 -12.84 -14.68
C LEU A 191 20.66 -13.95 -13.63
N ALA A 192 19.65 -14.81 -13.50
CA ALA A 192 19.66 -15.98 -12.62
C ALA A 192 20.85 -16.89 -12.90
N THR A 193 21.10 -17.19 -14.18
CA THR A 193 22.25 -17.99 -14.61
C THR A 193 23.57 -17.31 -14.24
N ARG A 194 23.63 -15.98 -14.34
CA ARG A 194 24.83 -15.19 -14.00
C ARG A 194 25.10 -15.13 -12.50
N LEU A 195 24.06 -15.22 -11.69
CA LEU A 195 24.09 -15.25 -10.21
C LEU A 195 24.21 -16.67 -9.65
N ASP A 196 24.56 -17.65 -10.49
CA ASP A 196 24.73 -19.05 -10.12
C ASP A 196 23.48 -19.68 -9.46
N VAL A 197 22.28 -19.20 -9.81
CA VAL A 197 21.02 -19.84 -9.43
C VAL A 197 20.99 -21.26 -10.03
N PRO A 198 20.61 -22.31 -9.26
CA PRO A 198 20.63 -23.69 -9.72
C PRO A 198 19.89 -23.90 -11.05
N PRO A 199 20.47 -24.66 -12.01
CA PRO A 199 19.84 -24.92 -13.31
C PRO A 199 18.42 -25.52 -13.22
N GLU A 200 18.15 -26.28 -12.17
CA GLU A 200 16.84 -26.89 -11.88
C GLU A 200 15.77 -25.81 -11.63
N ILE A 201 16.12 -24.73 -10.92
CA ILE A 201 15.24 -23.58 -10.69
C ILE A 201 15.11 -22.75 -11.97
N VAL A 202 16.23 -22.51 -12.68
CA VAL A 202 16.26 -21.67 -13.89
C VAL A 202 15.44 -22.29 -15.03
N SER A 203 15.46 -23.60 -15.17
CA SER A 203 14.75 -24.32 -16.25
C SER A 203 13.29 -24.67 -15.93
N LYS A 204 12.88 -24.52 -14.66
CA LYS A 204 11.49 -24.78 -14.23
C LYS A 204 10.50 -23.86 -14.98
N PRO A 205 9.36 -24.39 -15.45
CA PRO A 205 8.27 -23.58 -15.97
C PRO A 205 7.76 -22.61 -14.88
N PRO A 206 7.60 -21.30 -15.18
CA PRO A 206 7.03 -20.34 -14.24
C PRO A 206 5.58 -20.68 -13.90
N SER A 207 5.20 -20.48 -12.64
CA SER A 207 3.86 -20.73 -12.11
C SER A 207 3.58 -19.84 -10.90
N ALA A 208 2.32 -19.42 -10.74
CA ALA A 208 1.83 -18.78 -9.53
C ALA A 208 1.47 -19.78 -8.39
N ASP A 209 1.44 -21.09 -8.67
CA ASP A 209 1.13 -22.18 -7.71
C ASP A 209 -0.24 -22.04 -6.99
N PHE A 210 -1.24 -21.47 -7.67
CA PHE A 210 -2.63 -21.37 -7.21
C PHE A 210 -3.38 -22.70 -7.30
N TRP A 211 -3.03 -23.56 -8.25
CA TRP A 211 -3.57 -24.92 -8.38
C TRP A 211 -2.53 -25.86 -9.03
N PRO A 212 -2.69 -27.19 -8.89
CA PRO A 212 -1.75 -28.15 -9.48
C PRO A 212 -1.60 -27.99 -11.00
N GLU A 213 -0.38 -28.10 -11.51
CA GLU A 213 -0.03 -28.05 -12.94
C GLU A 213 -0.27 -26.69 -13.63
N GLN A 214 -0.55 -25.62 -12.88
CA GLN A 214 -0.60 -24.26 -13.40
C GLN A 214 0.73 -23.85 -14.03
N THR A 215 0.68 -23.12 -15.16
CA THR A 215 1.86 -22.43 -15.73
C THR A 215 1.48 -21.06 -16.27
N ASP A 216 2.36 -20.08 -16.09
CA ASP A 216 2.11 -18.69 -16.49
C ASP A 216 1.87 -18.59 -18.00
N GLU A 217 2.67 -19.29 -18.82
CA GLU A 217 2.57 -19.25 -20.28
C GLU A 217 1.25 -19.82 -20.80
N SER A 218 0.64 -20.78 -20.09
CA SER A 218 -0.67 -21.32 -20.45
C SER A 218 -1.80 -20.31 -20.19
N GLU A 219 -1.72 -19.56 -19.09
CA GLU A 219 -2.71 -18.53 -18.76
C GLU A 219 -2.52 -17.24 -19.56
N LEU A 220 -1.26 -16.88 -19.79
CA LEU A 220 -0.87 -15.76 -20.63
C LEU A 220 -0.95 -16.10 -22.12
N GLY A 221 -1.32 -17.32 -22.49
CA GLY A 221 -1.59 -17.76 -23.87
C GLY A 221 -0.41 -17.68 -24.84
N ALA A 222 0.80 -17.40 -24.36
CA ALA A 222 2.01 -17.31 -25.18
C ALA A 222 3.27 -17.45 -24.31
N PRO A 223 4.40 -17.92 -24.90
CA PRO A 223 5.67 -17.97 -24.19
C PRO A 223 6.21 -16.59 -23.84
N TYR A 224 6.94 -16.47 -22.74
CA TYR A 224 7.53 -15.18 -22.33
C TYR A 224 8.45 -14.56 -23.37
N ALA A 225 9.18 -15.37 -24.14
CA ALA A 225 10.02 -14.86 -25.22
C ALA A 225 9.23 -14.12 -26.33
N ALA A 226 7.95 -14.46 -26.52
CA ALA A 226 7.05 -13.74 -27.42
C ALA A 226 6.44 -12.52 -26.72
N LEU A 227 5.95 -12.69 -25.48
CA LEU A 227 5.37 -11.61 -24.68
C LEU A 227 6.35 -10.46 -24.48
N ASP A 228 7.59 -10.75 -24.07
CA ASP A 228 8.64 -9.76 -23.82
C ASP A 228 8.95 -8.93 -25.07
N ARG A 229 8.90 -9.52 -26.28
CA ARG A 229 9.08 -8.77 -27.53
C ARG A 229 7.95 -7.78 -27.78
N VAL A 230 6.70 -8.21 -27.53
CA VAL A 230 5.53 -7.33 -27.66
C VAL A 230 5.62 -6.20 -26.65
N LEU A 231 5.92 -6.51 -25.39
CA LEU A 231 6.08 -5.51 -24.32
C LEU A 231 7.19 -4.51 -24.65
N ALA A 232 8.36 -4.97 -25.10
CA ALA A 232 9.46 -4.11 -25.51
C ALA A 232 9.06 -3.16 -26.66
N ALA A 233 8.32 -3.65 -27.66
CA ALA A 233 7.82 -2.83 -28.76
C ALA A 233 6.80 -1.78 -28.28
N LEU A 234 5.91 -2.15 -27.36
CA LEU A 234 4.93 -1.22 -26.77
C LEU A 234 5.61 -0.09 -25.98
N LEU A 235 6.67 -0.42 -25.24
CA LEU A 235 7.46 0.55 -24.49
C LEU A 235 8.21 1.51 -25.42
N ALA A 236 8.90 0.98 -26.43
CA ALA A 236 9.59 1.80 -27.43
C ALA A 236 8.64 2.78 -28.14
N ALA A 237 7.43 2.33 -28.50
CA ALA A 237 6.42 3.19 -29.12
C ALA A 237 5.91 4.30 -28.18
N ALA A 238 5.86 4.05 -26.88
CA ALA A 238 5.46 5.04 -25.88
C ALA A 238 6.51 6.16 -25.73
N ASP A 239 7.80 5.82 -25.79
CA ASP A 239 8.91 6.77 -25.65
C ASP A 239 9.06 7.68 -26.88
N ASP A 240 8.80 7.17 -28.09
CA ASP A 240 8.98 7.92 -29.35
C ASP A 240 7.75 8.77 -29.76
N ALA A 241 6.69 8.84 -28.93
CA ALA A 241 5.39 9.45 -29.27
C ALA A 241 4.84 9.04 -30.65
N THR A 242 5.30 7.90 -31.16
CA THR A 242 5.03 7.38 -32.50
C THR A 242 3.97 6.28 -32.34
N PRO A 243 2.92 6.24 -33.17
CA PRO A 243 1.96 5.15 -33.14
C PRO A 243 2.71 3.82 -33.28
N PRO A 244 2.42 2.79 -32.46
CA PRO A 244 3.12 1.52 -32.55
C PRO A 244 3.00 1.02 -33.99
N GLU A 245 4.13 0.78 -34.67
CA GLU A 245 4.11 0.05 -35.93
C GLU A 245 3.45 -1.32 -35.68
N PRO A 246 2.74 -1.90 -36.67
CA PRO A 246 2.16 -3.22 -36.50
C PRO A 246 3.23 -4.22 -36.05
N VAL A 247 3.09 -4.69 -34.80
CA VAL A 247 4.03 -5.63 -34.14
C VAL A 247 4.14 -6.96 -34.92
N ASP A 248 3.24 -7.18 -35.88
CA ASP A 248 3.08 -8.36 -36.75
C ASP A 248 4.35 -8.72 -37.56
N GLU A 249 5.15 -7.76 -38.05
CA GLU A 249 6.28 -8.07 -38.96
C GLU A 249 7.63 -8.29 -38.24
N ALA A 250 7.86 -7.65 -37.09
CA ALA A 250 9.16 -7.69 -36.40
C ALA A 250 9.27 -8.76 -35.31
N ALA A 251 8.14 -9.16 -34.69
CA ALA A 251 8.17 -10.02 -33.50
C ALA A 251 7.98 -11.52 -33.78
N SER A 252 7.52 -11.91 -34.99
CA SER A 252 7.04 -13.28 -35.28
C SER A 252 5.95 -13.74 -34.30
N VAL A 253 5.13 -12.80 -33.82
CA VAL A 253 3.99 -13.00 -32.92
C VAL A 253 2.73 -12.72 -33.71
N ASP A 254 1.70 -13.53 -33.55
CA ASP A 254 0.42 -13.33 -34.24
C ASP A 254 -0.34 -12.12 -33.67
N ARG A 255 -1.15 -11.49 -34.52
CA ARG A 255 -1.91 -10.30 -34.20
C ARG A 255 -2.84 -10.45 -32.98
N GLU A 256 -3.45 -11.62 -32.82
CA GLU A 256 -4.37 -11.90 -31.71
C GLU A 256 -3.64 -11.86 -30.37
N THR A 257 -2.42 -12.43 -30.30
CA THR A 257 -1.55 -12.33 -29.14
C THR A 257 -1.19 -10.87 -28.83
N VAL A 258 -0.87 -10.06 -29.84
CA VAL A 258 -0.54 -8.63 -29.65
C VAL A 258 -1.73 -7.86 -29.08
N GLU A 259 -2.92 -7.99 -29.68
CA GLU A 259 -4.15 -7.31 -29.24
C GLU A 259 -4.48 -7.68 -27.78
N ARG A 260 -4.40 -8.97 -27.45
CA ARG A 260 -4.64 -9.46 -26.08
C ARG A 260 -3.63 -8.93 -25.06
N VAL A 261 -2.34 -8.81 -25.43
CA VAL A 261 -1.32 -8.21 -24.54
C VAL A 261 -1.61 -6.73 -24.31
N VAL A 262 -1.97 -5.98 -25.34
CA VAL A 262 -2.31 -4.54 -25.22
C VAL A 262 -3.52 -4.33 -24.31
N GLU A 263 -4.59 -5.10 -24.53
CA GLU A 263 -5.80 -5.05 -23.68
C GLU A 263 -5.46 -5.38 -22.22
N ARG A 264 -4.64 -6.41 -21.99
CA ARG A 264 -4.22 -6.81 -20.65
C ARG A 264 -3.35 -5.74 -19.96
N VAL A 265 -2.42 -5.12 -20.68
CA VAL A 265 -1.60 -4.03 -20.15
C VAL A 265 -2.51 -2.86 -19.74
N ALA A 266 -3.44 -2.45 -20.60
CA ALA A 266 -4.36 -1.36 -20.31
C ALA A 266 -5.29 -1.68 -19.11
N GLY A 267 -5.96 -2.83 -19.11
CA GLY A 267 -6.89 -3.22 -18.04
C GLY A 267 -6.22 -3.41 -16.68
N SER A 268 -4.92 -3.71 -16.65
CA SER A 268 -4.17 -3.90 -15.41
C SER A 268 -3.45 -2.67 -14.86
N ALA A 269 -3.60 -1.49 -15.51
CA ALA A 269 -2.94 -0.25 -15.09
C ALA A 269 -3.17 0.09 -13.60
N HIS A 270 -4.38 -0.13 -13.10
CA HIS A 270 -4.77 0.09 -11.72
C HIS A 270 -3.99 -0.72 -10.67
N LYS A 271 -3.24 -1.76 -11.08
CA LYS A 271 -2.36 -2.53 -10.19
C LYS A 271 -0.97 -1.90 -10.05
N ARG A 272 -0.56 -1.05 -11.01
CA ARG A 272 0.73 -0.34 -11.03
C ARG A 272 0.62 1.10 -10.52
N GLU A 273 -0.59 1.64 -10.51
CA GLU A 273 -0.88 2.99 -10.07
C GLU A 273 -1.32 3.02 -8.61
N TYR A 274 -1.16 4.20 -7.99
CA TYR A 274 -1.70 4.43 -6.67
C TYR A 274 -3.22 4.56 -6.70
N PRO A 275 -3.91 4.20 -5.60
CA PRO A 275 -5.36 4.32 -5.56
C PRO A 275 -5.76 5.79 -5.72
N PRO A 276 -6.66 6.10 -6.66
CA PRO A 276 -7.13 7.45 -6.86
C PRO A 276 -7.86 7.95 -5.60
N ALA A 277 -7.75 9.25 -5.37
CA ALA A 277 -8.42 9.98 -4.30
C ALA A 277 -8.93 11.31 -4.87
N PRO A 278 -9.98 11.93 -4.29
CA PRO A 278 -10.46 13.22 -4.75
C PRO A 278 -9.35 14.27 -4.69
N PRO A 279 -9.28 15.18 -5.67
CA PRO A 279 -8.37 16.31 -5.58
C PRO A 279 -8.74 17.17 -4.38
N ARG A 280 -7.75 17.79 -3.75
CA ARG A 280 -8.02 18.85 -2.77
C ARG A 280 -8.31 20.15 -3.54
N PRO A 281 -9.45 20.83 -3.30
CA PRO A 281 -9.66 22.17 -3.83
C PRO A 281 -8.53 23.10 -3.35
N ALA A 282 -7.90 23.84 -4.26
CA ALA A 282 -6.89 24.82 -3.87
C ALA A 282 -7.57 25.91 -3.03
N GLU A 283 -7.06 26.20 -1.82
CA GLU A 283 -7.64 27.25 -0.97
C GLU A 283 -7.58 28.64 -1.63
N THR A 284 -6.70 28.84 -2.61
CA THR A 284 -6.66 30.03 -3.47
C THR A 284 -7.86 30.17 -4.42
N GLU A 285 -8.49 29.07 -4.83
CA GLU A 285 -9.74 29.11 -5.63
C GLU A 285 -10.96 29.47 -4.77
N LEU A 286 -10.85 29.33 -3.44
CA LEU A 286 -11.89 29.64 -2.46
C LEU A 286 -11.78 31.05 -1.84
N GLY A 287 -10.82 31.86 -2.30
CA GLY A 287 -10.69 33.27 -1.94
C GLY A 287 -9.70 33.54 -0.80
N VAL A 288 -8.79 34.48 -1.06
CA VAL A 288 -7.65 34.88 -0.20
C VAL A 288 -8.07 35.66 1.08
N ALA A 289 -9.36 35.72 1.42
CA ALA A 289 -9.84 36.59 2.50
C ALA A 289 -9.79 35.96 3.91
N ASP A 290 -9.61 34.64 4.04
CA ASP A 290 -9.81 33.93 5.31
C ASP A 290 -8.54 33.68 6.14
N ALA A 291 -7.38 34.17 5.71
CA ALA A 291 -6.12 33.87 6.40
C ALA A 291 -5.94 34.61 7.74
N LEU A 292 -6.77 35.60 8.11
CA LEU A 292 -6.55 36.45 9.29
C LEU A 292 -7.81 36.88 10.08
N GLY A 293 -8.90 36.11 10.06
CA GLY A 293 -9.97 36.30 11.06
C GLY A 293 -11.43 36.33 10.60
N GLY A 294 -11.78 35.74 9.47
CA GLY A 294 -13.17 35.43 9.10
C GLY A 294 -13.39 33.92 9.25
N GLY A 295 -14.48 33.51 9.90
CA GLY A 295 -14.88 32.10 9.90
C GLY A 295 -15.07 31.64 8.46
N LEU A 296 -14.46 30.49 8.14
CA LEU A 296 -14.55 29.76 6.87
C LEU A 296 -15.81 30.16 6.09
N VAL A 297 -15.65 30.84 4.96
CA VAL A 297 -16.73 31.04 3.99
C VAL A 297 -17.43 29.69 3.79
N ASP A 298 -18.69 29.67 4.20
CA ASP A 298 -19.61 28.55 4.41
C ASP A 298 -19.01 27.13 4.41
N GLY A 299 -18.71 26.61 5.61
CA GLY A 299 -18.25 25.22 5.79
C GLY A 299 -19.19 24.15 5.21
N GLY A 300 -20.44 24.50 4.88
CA GLY A 300 -21.39 23.65 4.15
C GLY A 300 -21.03 23.48 2.67
N ASP A 301 -20.67 24.55 1.96
CA ASP A 301 -20.37 24.50 0.52
C ASP A 301 -19.13 23.65 0.23
N ARG A 302 -18.10 23.74 1.09
CA ARG A 302 -16.88 22.91 0.98
C ARG A 302 -17.15 21.43 1.25
N ALA A 303 -17.97 21.11 2.25
CA ALA A 303 -18.34 19.73 2.55
C ALA A 303 -19.19 19.12 1.42
N ALA A 304 -20.11 19.91 0.84
CA ALA A 304 -20.91 19.50 -0.31
C ALA A 304 -20.03 19.21 -1.54
N ALA A 305 -19.06 20.08 -1.83
CA ALA A 305 -18.10 19.88 -2.93
C ALA A 305 -17.25 18.62 -2.72
N ALA A 306 -16.69 18.42 -1.51
CA ALA A 306 -15.89 17.24 -1.20
C ALA A 306 -16.69 15.93 -1.33
N VAL A 307 -17.97 15.92 -0.89
CA VAL A 307 -18.86 14.78 -1.09
C VAL A 307 -19.14 14.55 -2.58
N ALA A 308 -19.34 15.60 -3.38
CA ALA A 308 -19.56 15.48 -4.82
C ALA A 308 -18.33 14.89 -5.53
N ASP A 309 -17.13 15.42 -5.27
CA ASP A 309 -15.89 14.90 -5.86
C ASP A 309 -15.64 13.43 -5.48
N ALA A 310 -15.96 13.06 -4.24
CA ALA A 310 -15.85 11.69 -3.78
C ALA A 310 -16.86 10.75 -4.47
N ARG A 311 -18.09 11.21 -4.74
CA ARG A 311 -19.08 10.42 -5.51
C ARG A 311 -18.63 10.24 -6.96
N ASP A 312 -18.19 11.31 -7.60
CA ASP A 312 -17.72 11.28 -8.98
C ASP A 312 -16.54 10.31 -9.13
N LEU A 313 -15.61 10.32 -8.17
CA LEU A 313 -14.53 9.34 -8.10
C LEU A 313 -15.05 7.90 -8.00
N VAL A 314 -16.00 7.63 -7.09
CA VAL A 314 -16.57 6.28 -6.90
C VAL A 314 -17.24 5.79 -8.18
N CYS A 315 -18.08 6.63 -8.80
CA CYS A 315 -18.76 6.31 -10.07
C CYS A 315 -17.76 6.04 -11.19
N ALA A 316 -16.84 6.98 -11.44
CA ALA A 316 -15.85 6.87 -12.50
C ALA A 316 -14.97 5.63 -12.33
N ARG A 317 -14.58 5.32 -11.09
CA ARG A 317 -13.76 4.14 -10.82
C ARG A 317 -14.53 2.85 -11.04
N ALA A 318 -15.76 2.73 -10.54
CA ALA A 318 -16.60 1.55 -10.74
C ALA A 318 -16.85 1.29 -12.23
N GLU A 319 -17.14 2.34 -13.01
CA GLU A 319 -17.31 2.25 -14.47
C GLU A 319 -16.01 1.84 -15.18
N SER A 320 -14.89 2.49 -14.87
CA SER A 320 -13.58 2.19 -15.50
C SER A 320 -13.08 0.77 -15.23
N ALA A 321 -13.48 0.19 -14.11
CA ALA A 321 -13.10 -1.15 -13.69
C ALA A 321 -14.10 -2.22 -14.13
N ASP A 322 -15.23 -1.83 -14.70
CA ASP A 322 -16.39 -2.72 -14.94
C ASP A 322 -16.79 -3.49 -13.67
N ALA A 323 -16.85 -2.79 -12.54
CA ALA A 323 -17.10 -3.39 -11.23
C ALA A 323 -18.58 -3.38 -10.86
N ASP A 324 -19.05 -4.49 -10.29
CA ASP A 324 -20.44 -4.67 -9.84
C ASP A 324 -20.78 -3.75 -8.66
N GLY A 325 -19.78 -3.28 -7.90
CA GLY A 325 -19.97 -2.41 -6.75
C GLY A 325 -18.69 -2.19 -5.95
N VAL A 326 -18.83 -1.86 -4.67
CA VAL A 326 -17.71 -1.69 -3.74
C VAL A 326 -17.90 -2.45 -2.44
N VAL A 327 -16.78 -2.86 -1.84
CA VAL A 327 -16.71 -3.36 -0.47
C VAL A 327 -16.02 -2.32 0.44
N VAL A 328 -16.61 -2.08 1.61
CA VAL A 328 -16.12 -1.12 2.61
C VAL A 328 -15.82 -1.87 3.91
N ASP A 329 -14.65 -1.60 4.53
CA ASP A 329 -14.37 -2.06 5.90
C ASP A 329 -15.23 -1.28 6.88
N LEU A 330 -16.30 -1.90 7.37
CA LEU A 330 -17.26 -1.21 8.22
C LEU A 330 -16.84 -1.35 9.69
N GLY A 331 -16.10 -0.35 10.17
CA GLY A 331 -15.83 -0.14 11.60
C GLY A 331 -16.93 0.69 12.28
N ALA A 332 -16.79 0.91 13.59
CA ALA A 332 -17.62 1.85 14.35
C ALA A 332 -17.20 3.33 14.18
N GLY A 333 -16.19 3.59 13.33
CA GLY A 333 -15.62 4.91 13.11
C GLY A 333 -16.41 5.75 12.12
N VAL A 334 -16.31 7.08 12.26
CA VAL A 334 -16.97 8.03 11.36
C VAL A 334 -16.44 7.93 9.92
N ASP A 335 -15.16 7.59 9.72
CA ASP A 335 -14.54 7.46 8.40
C ASP A 335 -15.22 6.36 7.56
N ALA A 336 -15.46 5.21 8.17
CA ALA A 336 -16.14 4.09 7.54
C ALA A 336 -17.60 4.43 7.22
N ALA A 337 -18.29 5.11 8.14
CA ALA A 337 -19.68 5.53 7.94
C ALA A 337 -19.84 6.52 6.80
N VAL A 338 -18.99 7.56 6.75
CA VAL A 338 -19.00 8.56 5.67
C VAL A 338 -18.62 7.90 4.34
N THR A 339 -17.61 7.03 4.32
CA THR A 339 -17.22 6.30 3.11
C THR A 339 -18.36 5.43 2.56
N ALA A 340 -19.03 4.67 3.44
CA ALA A 340 -20.17 3.85 3.07
C ALA A 340 -21.34 4.68 2.54
N ALA A 341 -21.65 5.81 3.18
CA ALA A 341 -22.72 6.70 2.73
C ALA A 341 -22.43 7.36 1.38
N ILE A 342 -21.19 7.83 1.15
CA ILE A 342 -20.77 8.36 -0.15
C ILE A 342 -20.90 7.29 -1.23
N ALA A 343 -20.44 6.06 -0.95
CA ALA A 343 -20.53 4.96 -1.90
C ALA A 343 -21.98 4.57 -2.22
N ALA A 344 -22.86 4.52 -1.21
CA ALA A 344 -24.25 4.16 -1.37
C ALA A 344 -25.03 5.22 -2.16
N ASP A 345 -24.72 6.50 -1.96
CA ASP A 345 -25.30 7.58 -2.74
C ASP A 345 -24.77 7.58 -4.19
N ALA A 346 -23.49 7.26 -4.39
CA ALA A 346 -22.88 7.20 -5.72
C ALA A 346 -23.41 6.03 -6.58
N LEU A 347 -23.48 4.82 -6.01
CA LEU A 347 -23.74 3.59 -6.77
C LEU A 347 -25.12 2.99 -6.54
N GLY A 348 -25.82 3.41 -5.49
CA GLY A 348 -26.97 2.70 -4.93
C GLY A 348 -26.54 1.77 -3.79
N PRO A 349 -27.30 1.66 -2.70
CA PRO A 349 -26.94 0.85 -1.53
C PRO A 349 -26.80 -0.64 -1.85
N GLU A 350 -27.54 -1.16 -2.84
CA GLU A 350 -27.46 -2.55 -3.29
C GLU A 350 -26.13 -2.92 -3.95
N ARG A 351 -25.32 -1.92 -4.32
CA ARG A 351 -23.97 -2.09 -4.89
C ARG A 351 -22.87 -1.80 -3.86
N VAL A 352 -23.21 -1.68 -2.59
CA VAL A 352 -22.27 -1.43 -1.50
C VAL A 352 -22.38 -2.54 -0.47
N ARG A 353 -21.27 -3.22 -0.23
CA ARG A 353 -21.17 -4.27 0.78
C ARG A 353 -20.29 -3.83 1.94
N GLY A 354 -20.86 -3.74 3.13
CA GLY A 354 -20.11 -3.58 4.37
C GLY A 354 -19.53 -4.92 4.81
N VAL A 355 -18.28 -4.92 5.27
CA VAL A 355 -17.69 -6.09 5.94
C VAL A 355 -17.02 -5.61 7.23
N HIS A 356 -17.46 -6.15 8.36
CA HIS A 356 -16.87 -5.92 9.66
C HIS A 356 -16.02 -7.11 10.09
N LEU A 357 -14.71 -6.88 10.27
CA LEU A 357 -13.70 -7.91 10.55
C LEU A 357 -13.05 -7.74 11.94
N PRO A 358 -13.80 -7.95 13.05
CA PRO A 358 -13.26 -7.74 14.39
C PRO A 358 -12.20 -8.77 14.77
N CYS A 359 -11.21 -8.32 15.55
CA CYS A 359 -10.17 -9.12 16.18
C CYS A 359 -10.11 -8.76 17.68
N HIS A 360 -9.84 -9.71 18.60
CA HIS A 360 -9.75 -9.45 20.07
C HIS A 360 -8.89 -8.28 20.49
N LYS A 361 -7.86 -7.95 19.71
CA LYS A 361 -6.94 -6.86 20.06
C LYS A 361 -7.58 -5.47 19.90
N ALA A 362 -8.78 -5.39 19.29
CA ALA A 362 -9.64 -4.23 19.37
C ALA A 362 -10.44 -4.26 20.69
N ALA A 363 -10.15 -3.32 21.58
CA ALA A 363 -10.94 -3.05 22.78
C ALA A 363 -12.43 -2.84 22.43
N GLY A 364 -13.30 -3.03 23.43
CA GLY A 364 -14.77 -3.07 23.31
C GLY A 364 -15.41 -2.02 22.41
N PHE A 365 -16.58 -2.37 21.86
CA PHE A 365 -17.29 -1.57 20.87
C PHE A 365 -17.57 -0.14 21.37
N ALA A 366 -17.13 0.85 20.59
CA ALA A 366 -17.74 2.17 20.62
C ALA A 366 -19.09 2.09 19.90
N THR A 367 -20.11 2.77 20.42
CA THR A 367 -21.36 3.03 19.69
C THR A 367 -21.15 4.22 18.75
N PRO A 368 -21.71 4.20 17.53
CA PRO A 368 -22.63 3.18 16.98
C PRO A 368 -21.92 1.92 16.49
N THR A 369 -22.63 0.78 16.46
CA THR A 369 -22.07 -0.46 15.92
C THR A 369 -22.03 -0.42 14.39
N PRO A 370 -21.15 -1.20 13.74
CA PRO A 370 -21.12 -1.33 12.27
C PRO A 370 -22.48 -1.69 11.67
N GLU A 371 -23.25 -2.57 12.31
CA GLU A 371 -24.58 -2.95 11.85
C GLU A 371 -25.55 -1.76 11.89
N SER A 372 -25.51 -0.94 12.95
CA SER A 372 -26.32 0.28 13.00
C SER A 372 -25.92 1.29 11.94
N ILE A 373 -24.65 1.34 11.53
CA ILE A 373 -24.20 2.20 10.42
C ILE A 373 -24.77 1.65 9.11
N ALA A 374 -24.64 0.35 8.87
CA ALA A 374 -25.17 -0.32 7.69
C ALA A 374 -26.68 -0.08 7.54
N ASP A 375 -27.46 -0.25 8.62
CA ASP A 375 -28.90 0.00 8.64
C ASP A 375 -29.25 1.46 8.30
N ARG A 376 -28.48 2.42 8.81
CA ARG A 376 -28.69 3.87 8.54
C ARG A 376 -28.39 4.23 7.09
N VAL A 377 -27.34 3.63 6.51
CA VAL A 377 -26.95 3.84 5.11
C VAL A 377 -27.84 3.02 4.15
N GLY A 378 -28.46 1.94 4.64
CA GLY A 378 -29.32 1.04 3.87
C GLY A 378 -28.56 -0.06 3.12
N ILE A 379 -27.36 -0.43 3.58
CA ILE A 379 -26.48 -1.41 2.91
C ILE A 379 -26.44 -2.74 3.67
N ASP A 380 -26.06 -3.82 2.97
CA ASP A 380 -25.76 -5.10 3.61
C ASP A 380 -24.42 -5.03 4.36
N CYS A 381 -24.34 -5.69 5.52
CA CYS A 381 -23.11 -5.78 6.30
C CYS A 381 -22.87 -7.18 6.87
N ASP A 382 -21.76 -7.81 6.48
CA ASP A 382 -21.32 -9.08 7.05
C ASP A 382 -20.39 -8.85 8.24
N ARG A 383 -20.67 -9.51 9.35
CA ARG A 383 -19.78 -9.50 10.53
C ARG A 383 -19.11 -10.84 10.72
N VAL A 384 -17.78 -10.85 10.59
CA VAL A 384 -16.98 -12.08 10.66
C VAL A 384 -15.74 -11.88 11.51
N THR A 385 -15.69 -12.57 12.65
CA THR A 385 -14.55 -12.49 13.55
C THR A 385 -13.34 -13.21 12.94
N ILE A 386 -12.27 -12.47 12.66
CA ILE A 386 -11.02 -12.99 12.07
C ILE A 386 -10.00 -13.46 13.11
N ARG A 387 -10.33 -13.38 14.40
CA ARG A 387 -9.46 -13.85 15.50
C ARG A 387 -8.86 -15.24 15.27
N PRO A 388 -9.63 -16.28 14.86
CA PRO A 388 -9.06 -17.60 14.63
C PRO A 388 -7.99 -17.58 13.54
N LEU A 389 -8.21 -16.83 12.45
CA LEU A 389 -7.25 -16.70 11.36
C LEU A 389 -5.96 -16.01 11.83
N VAL A 390 -6.10 -14.90 12.55
CA VAL A 390 -4.95 -14.16 13.10
C VAL A 390 -4.15 -15.05 14.06
N ALA A 391 -4.83 -15.79 14.94
CA ALA A 391 -4.18 -16.68 15.89
C ALA A 391 -3.42 -17.82 15.22
N GLU A 392 -3.96 -18.42 14.15
CA GLU A 392 -3.23 -19.43 13.37
C GLU A 392 -1.98 -18.85 12.68
N LEU A 393 -2.07 -17.63 12.15
CA LEU A 393 -0.92 -16.96 11.53
C LEU A 393 0.16 -16.62 12.57
N GLU A 394 -0.23 -16.08 13.73
CA GLU A 394 0.68 -15.80 14.84
C GLU A 394 1.35 -17.08 15.35
N ALA A 395 0.60 -18.19 15.45
CA ALA A 395 1.15 -19.48 15.86
C ALA A 395 2.10 -20.11 14.83
N ALA A 396 1.95 -19.77 13.55
CA ALA A 396 2.83 -20.25 12.48
C ALA A 396 4.16 -19.48 12.39
N LEU A 397 4.21 -18.27 12.96
CA LEU A 397 5.41 -17.43 12.93
C LEU A 397 6.41 -17.84 14.03
N PRO A 398 7.73 -17.64 13.79
CA PRO A 398 8.74 -17.91 14.82
C PRO A 398 8.49 -17.08 16.08
N ALA A 399 8.66 -17.68 17.26
CA ALA A 399 8.40 -17.01 18.55
C ALA A 399 9.20 -15.70 18.71
N ARG A 400 10.43 -15.63 18.18
CA ARG A 400 11.26 -14.41 18.18
C ARG A 400 10.54 -13.22 17.53
N ILE A 401 9.85 -13.43 16.41
CA ILE A 401 9.15 -12.37 15.68
C ILE A 401 7.94 -11.86 16.47
N ALA A 402 7.24 -12.76 17.16
CA ALA A 402 6.12 -12.38 18.01
C ALA A 402 6.55 -11.66 19.30
N GLU A 403 7.76 -11.92 19.79
CA GLU A 403 8.36 -11.24 20.95
C GLU A 403 8.99 -9.88 20.59
N GLU A 404 9.55 -9.77 19.39
CA GLU A 404 10.19 -8.56 18.85
C GLU A 404 9.18 -7.56 18.27
N ALA A 405 8.04 -8.04 17.74
CA ALA A 405 6.99 -7.16 17.22
C ALA A 405 6.33 -6.34 18.34
N ASP A 406 6.41 -5.02 18.23
CA ASP A 406 5.71 -4.13 19.13
C ASP A 406 4.18 -4.11 18.88
N ALA A 407 3.45 -3.38 19.72
CA ALA A 407 2.00 -3.26 19.59
C ALA A 407 1.56 -2.64 18.26
N SER A 408 2.39 -1.78 17.65
CA SER A 408 2.11 -1.12 16.38
C SER A 408 2.26 -2.09 15.21
N GLY A 409 3.36 -2.84 15.15
CA GLY A 409 3.60 -3.87 14.14
C GLY A 409 2.53 -4.96 14.17
N LEU A 410 2.08 -5.38 15.36
CA LEU A 410 0.97 -6.33 15.49
C LEU A 410 -0.38 -5.75 15.04
N ALA A 411 -0.64 -4.47 15.30
CA ALA A 411 -1.85 -3.81 14.82
C ALA A 411 -1.86 -3.71 13.29
N GLU A 412 -0.72 -3.36 12.69
CA GLU A 412 -0.56 -3.26 11.25
C GLU A 412 -0.64 -4.63 10.57
N PHE A 413 -0.07 -5.67 11.17
CA PHE A 413 -0.25 -7.05 10.73
C PHE A 413 -1.75 -7.43 10.65
N VAL A 414 -2.53 -7.11 11.69
CA VAL A 414 -3.98 -7.35 11.67
C VAL A 414 -4.67 -6.53 10.59
N SER A 415 -4.25 -5.29 10.33
CA SER A 415 -4.75 -4.47 9.23
C SER A 415 -4.51 -5.13 7.87
N ARG A 416 -3.30 -5.64 7.61
CA ARG A 416 -2.97 -6.40 6.38
C ARG A 416 -3.80 -7.68 6.23
N VAL A 417 -4.12 -8.36 7.33
CA VAL A 417 -5.04 -9.52 7.31
C VAL A 417 -6.48 -9.09 6.99
N ARG A 418 -6.96 -7.96 7.54
CA ARG A 418 -8.28 -7.40 7.16
C ARG A 418 -8.31 -7.06 5.67
N MET A 419 -7.26 -6.40 5.18
CA MET A 419 -7.10 -6.10 3.75
C MET A 419 -7.21 -7.37 2.90
N ALA A 420 -6.52 -8.45 3.29
CA ALA A 420 -6.61 -9.74 2.59
C ALA A 420 -8.04 -10.28 2.52
N CYS A 421 -8.79 -10.22 3.62
CA CYS A 421 -10.20 -10.63 3.68
C CYS A 421 -11.12 -9.75 2.83
N ARG A 422 -10.97 -8.42 2.88
CA ARG A 422 -11.77 -7.47 2.06
C ARG A 422 -11.57 -7.74 0.57
N TYR A 423 -10.32 -7.96 0.17
CA TYR A 423 -10.00 -8.26 -1.22
C TYR A 423 -10.45 -9.65 -1.65
N TYR A 424 -10.59 -10.63 -0.74
CA TYR A 424 -11.20 -11.91 -1.09
C TYR A 424 -12.65 -11.70 -1.56
N VAL A 425 -13.43 -10.88 -0.84
CA VAL A 425 -14.81 -10.51 -1.26
C VAL A 425 -14.78 -9.78 -2.59
N ALA A 426 -13.92 -8.77 -2.70
CA ALA A 426 -13.78 -7.98 -3.92
C ALA A 426 -13.45 -8.84 -5.15
N ASN A 427 -12.55 -9.80 -5.01
CA ASN A 427 -12.17 -10.70 -6.10
C ASN A 427 -13.22 -11.78 -6.40
N ALA A 428 -13.97 -12.25 -5.40
CA ALA A 428 -15.00 -13.27 -5.59
C ALA A 428 -16.32 -12.72 -6.20
N GLU A 429 -16.56 -11.42 -6.05
CA GLU A 429 -17.83 -10.78 -6.42
C GLU A 429 -17.64 -9.57 -7.35
N SER A 430 -16.47 -9.45 -7.98
CA SER A 430 -16.15 -8.36 -8.94
C SER A 430 -16.39 -6.95 -8.36
N LEU A 431 -16.10 -6.75 -7.07
CA LEU A 431 -16.21 -5.46 -6.40
C LEU A 431 -14.84 -4.74 -6.34
N LEU A 432 -14.86 -3.45 -6.05
CA LEU A 432 -13.67 -2.67 -5.69
C LEU A 432 -13.58 -2.48 -4.17
N VAL A 433 -12.37 -2.40 -3.63
CA VAL A 433 -12.20 -2.05 -2.21
C VAL A 433 -12.18 -0.53 -2.05
N ALA A 434 -13.11 0.02 -1.27
CA ALA A 434 -13.13 1.45 -0.92
C ALA A 434 -12.40 1.68 0.42
N GLY A 435 -11.36 2.53 0.38
CA GLY A 435 -10.54 2.85 1.54
C GLY A 435 -11.13 3.96 2.40
N THR A 436 -10.94 3.86 3.72
CA THR A 436 -11.47 4.81 4.70
C THR A 436 -10.41 5.80 5.20
N THR A 437 -9.19 5.76 4.65
CA THR A 437 -8.08 6.58 5.11
C THR A 437 -8.27 8.05 4.72
N THR A 438 -8.18 8.93 5.72
CA THR A 438 -8.20 10.38 5.53
C THR A 438 -6.83 10.92 5.09
N ARG A 439 -6.80 12.16 4.62
CA ARG A 439 -5.55 12.89 4.37
C ARG A 439 -4.72 13.02 5.64
N THR A 440 -5.34 13.30 6.79
CA THR A 440 -4.64 13.41 8.08
C THR A 440 -3.89 12.13 8.41
N ASP A 441 -4.56 10.98 8.28
CA ASP A 441 -3.97 9.69 8.61
C ASP A 441 -2.84 9.32 7.65
N ALA A 442 -3.01 9.62 6.36
CA ALA A 442 -1.95 9.46 5.37
C ALA A 442 -0.73 10.32 5.71
N LEU A 443 -0.90 11.63 5.91
CA LEU A 443 0.23 12.54 6.17
C LEU A 443 0.97 12.23 7.48
N LEU A 444 0.29 11.65 8.48
CA LEU A 444 0.88 11.33 9.78
C LEU A 444 1.38 9.88 9.89
N GLY A 445 1.32 9.10 8.81
CA GLY A 445 1.71 7.69 8.79
C GLY A 445 0.88 6.80 9.72
N ARG A 446 -0.40 7.13 9.92
CA ARG A 446 -1.33 6.38 10.77
C ARG A 446 -2.01 5.21 10.05
N ALA A 447 -1.86 5.15 8.74
CA ALA A 447 -2.29 4.05 7.90
C ALA A 447 -1.15 3.72 6.96
N THR A 448 -0.93 2.44 6.63
CA THR A 448 0.10 2.02 5.68
C THR A 448 -0.43 1.75 4.28
N PRO A 449 0.42 1.82 3.23
CA PRO A 449 0.02 1.51 1.85
C PRO A 449 -0.53 0.10 1.64
N TYR A 450 -0.18 -0.84 2.52
CA TYR A 450 -0.49 -2.27 2.36
C TYR A 450 -1.45 -2.83 3.42
N GLY A 451 -1.82 -2.02 4.42
CA GLY A 451 -2.87 -2.31 5.40
C GLY A 451 -4.09 -1.42 5.19
N ASP A 452 -4.33 -0.47 6.09
CA ASP A 452 -5.57 0.31 6.12
C ASP A 452 -5.72 1.24 4.90
N GLY A 453 -4.59 1.69 4.34
CA GLY A 453 -4.55 2.50 3.12
C GLY A 453 -4.67 1.72 1.81
N ALA A 454 -4.65 0.39 1.87
CA ALA A 454 -4.73 -0.47 0.69
C ALA A 454 -6.18 -0.59 0.19
N ALA A 455 -6.45 0.03 -0.95
CA ALA A 455 -7.77 0.11 -1.56
C ALA A 455 -7.68 0.35 -3.08
N ASP A 456 -8.79 0.18 -3.80
CA ASP A 456 -8.88 0.52 -5.23
C ASP A 456 -9.26 1.98 -5.49
N LEU A 457 -9.81 2.65 -4.48
CA LEU A 457 -10.15 4.06 -4.45
C LEU A 457 -10.21 4.53 -3.00
N ARG A 458 -9.97 5.82 -2.75
CA ARG A 458 -9.98 6.42 -1.40
C ARG A 458 -10.85 7.66 -1.37
N PRO A 459 -12.17 7.51 -1.16
CA PRO A 459 -13.12 8.62 -1.14
C PRO A 459 -12.78 9.74 -0.15
N LEU A 460 -12.10 9.42 0.95
CA LEU A 460 -11.69 10.39 1.98
C LEU A 460 -10.24 10.88 1.85
N GLY A 461 -9.49 10.45 0.82
CA GLY A 461 -8.06 10.72 0.72
C GLY A 461 -7.70 12.22 0.55
N GLY A 462 -8.65 13.05 0.13
CA GLY A 462 -8.52 14.51 0.07
C GLY A 462 -8.98 15.24 1.34
N SER A 463 -9.68 14.54 2.23
CA SER A 463 -10.37 15.11 3.39
C SER A 463 -9.50 15.05 4.65
N TYR A 464 -9.53 16.12 5.43
CA TYR A 464 -8.92 16.18 6.76
C TYR A 464 -9.86 15.60 7.82
N ALA A 465 -9.32 15.05 8.91
CA ALA A 465 -10.09 14.41 9.98
C ALA A 465 -11.12 15.37 10.61
N SER A 466 -10.77 16.66 10.74
CA SER A 466 -11.69 17.71 11.24
C SER A 466 -12.89 17.98 10.33
N GLU A 467 -12.87 17.55 9.07
CA GLU A 467 -13.98 17.73 8.12
C GLU A 467 -15.06 16.64 8.26
N LEU A 468 -14.72 15.49 8.86
CA LEU A 468 -15.57 14.30 8.93
C LEU A 468 -16.95 14.57 9.53
N GLY A 469 -17.03 15.38 10.60
CA GLY A 469 -18.31 15.74 11.22
C GLY A 469 -19.26 16.48 10.28
N ARG A 470 -18.73 17.37 9.41
CA ARG A 470 -19.55 18.09 8.42
C ARG A 470 -19.92 17.20 7.24
N LEU A 471 -18.99 16.38 6.76
CA LEU A 471 -19.27 15.39 5.73
C LEU A 471 -20.38 14.43 6.18
N CYS A 472 -20.33 13.99 7.44
CA CYS A 472 -21.34 13.15 8.08
C CYS A 472 -22.73 13.80 8.04
N GLN A 473 -22.84 15.10 8.37
CA GLN A 473 -24.10 15.85 8.26
C GLN A 473 -24.57 15.97 6.80
N GLN A 474 -23.65 16.23 5.86
CA GLN A 474 -23.95 16.38 4.44
C GLN A 474 -24.50 15.09 3.81
N VAL A 475 -24.04 13.93 4.27
CA VAL A 475 -24.55 12.62 3.84
C VAL A 475 -25.71 12.10 4.70
N GLY A 476 -26.30 12.95 5.55
CA GLY A 476 -27.51 12.62 6.31
C GLY A 476 -27.30 11.76 7.56
N LEU A 477 -26.07 11.59 8.04
CA LEU A 477 -25.72 10.80 9.23
C LEU A 477 -25.61 11.69 10.49
N THR A 478 -26.64 12.49 10.77
CA THR A 478 -26.60 13.56 11.79
C THR A 478 -26.51 13.12 13.26
N ASP A 479 -26.62 11.82 13.56
CA ASP A 479 -26.79 11.28 14.92
C ASP A 479 -25.69 10.27 15.31
N MET A 480 -24.47 10.50 14.84
CA MET A 480 -23.30 9.63 15.07
C MET A 480 -22.53 9.99 16.36
N GLY A 481 -23.04 10.90 17.20
CA GLY A 481 -22.53 11.14 18.56
C GLY A 481 -23.20 12.29 19.34
N SER A 482 -24.02 11.95 20.34
CA SER A 482 -24.08 12.60 21.68
C SER A 482 -25.15 11.95 22.59
N ASP A 483 -24.74 11.53 23.79
CA ASP A 483 -25.53 11.27 25.01
C ASP A 483 -26.58 10.12 25.05
N ASP A 484 -26.17 8.92 25.48
CA ASP A 484 -27.06 7.98 26.18
C ASP A 484 -26.43 7.46 27.51
N PRO A 485 -26.94 7.87 28.69
CA PRO A 485 -26.36 7.53 29.99
C PRO A 485 -26.62 6.09 30.47
N ALA A 486 -27.12 5.18 29.63
CA ALA A 486 -27.54 3.83 30.05
C ALA A 486 -26.48 2.71 29.94
N LEU A 487 -25.25 2.98 29.48
CA LEU A 487 -24.29 1.91 29.14
C LEU A 487 -23.26 1.65 30.24
N ALA A 488 -23.73 1.03 31.33
CA ALA A 488 -22.84 0.29 32.22
C ALA A 488 -22.40 -1.01 31.53
N VAL A 489 -21.08 -1.23 31.51
CA VAL A 489 -20.39 -2.41 30.95
C VAL A 489 -21.03 -3.70 31.47
N ASP A 490 -21.76 -4.41 30.62
CA ASP A 490 -22.32 -5.71 30.99
C ASP A 490 -21.22 -6.78 30.88
N SER A 491 -20.62 -7.10 32.02
CA SER A 491 -19.60 -8.13 32.17
C SER A 491 -20.22 -9.52 32.04
N LEU A 492 -20.00 -10.20 30.92
CA LEU A 492 -20.25 -11.64 30.82
C LEU A 492 -19.06 -12.44 31.38
N PRO A 493 -19.30 -13.59 32.06
CA PRO A 493 -18.30 -14.25 32.88
C PRO A 493 -17.25 -14.98 32.01
N LEU A 494 -16.00 -14.58 32.19
CA LEU A 494 -14.81 -15.27 31.66
C LEU A 494 -14.70 -16.66 32.29
N GLY A 495 -14.74 -17.71 31.46
CA GLY A 495 -14.31 -19.04 31.84
C GLY A 495 -12.79 -19.04 32.05
N SER A 496 -12.38 -19.49 33.23
CA SER A 496 -11.00 -19.47 33.74
C SER A 496 -10.03 -20.28 32.86
N ALA A 497 -9.19 -19.57 32.11
CA ALA A 497 -7.81 -19.95 31.85
C ALA A 497 -6.99 -18.66 31.89
N ASP A 498 -6.16 -18.52 32.92
CA ASP A 498 -5.34 -17.35 33.22
C ASP A 498 -4.43 -16.99 32.04
N LEU A 499 -4.87 -16.04 31.23
CA LEU A 499 -4.01 -15.07 30.56
C LEU A 499 -4.55 -13.71 30.96
N THR A 500 -4.02 -13.17 32.07
CA THR A 500 -4.19 -11.75 32.39
C THR A 500 -3.80 -10.95 31.16
N PRO A 501 -4.72 -10.17 30.56
CA PRO A 501 -4.37 -9.24 29.49
C PRO A 501 -3.30 -8.33 30.07
N GLY A 502 -2.09 -8.38 29.50
CA GLY A 502 -1.13 -7.32 29.70
C GLY A 502 -1.85 -6.04 29.28
N ALA A 503 -2.14 -5.19 30.26
CA ALA A 503 -2.70 -3.87 30.00
C ALA A 503 -1.72 -3.20 29.04
N VAL A 504 -2.13 -3.07 27.78
CA VAL A 504 -1.42 -2.27 26.79
C VAL A 504 -1.43 -0.86 27.35
N ALA A 505 -0.31 -0.46 27.95
CA ALA A 505 -0.09 0.94 28.25
C ALA A 505 -0.06 1.67 26.89
N PRO A 506 -0.94 2.65 26.65
CA PRO A 506 -0.96 3.40 25.40
C PRO A 506 0.21 4.37 25.40
N ALA A 507 1.42 3.89 25.11
CA ALA A 507 2.63 4.70 25.22
C ALA A 507 2.86 5.65 24.03
N ASP A 508 2.21 5.45 22.88
CA ASP A 508 2.42 6.30 21.68
C ASP A 508 1.13 6.91 21.09
N ARG A 509 0.01 6.78 21.79
CA ARG A 509 -1.10 7.74 21.62
C ARG A 509 -0.77 8.95 22.47
N GLU A 510 0.06 9.88 21.97
CA GLU A 510 -0.09 11.27 22.41
C GLU A 510 -1.58 11.62 22.19
N ASP A 511 -2.23 11.85 23.32
CA ASP A 511 -3.66 12.03 23.51
C ASP A 511 -4.11 13.34 22.85
N TRP A 512 -4.39 13.30 21.54
CA TRP A 512 -5.11 14.36 20.83
C TRP A 512 -6.62 14.14 20.96
N GLY A 513 -7.06 13.87 22.20
CA GLY A 513 -8.39 13.39 22.57
C GLY A 513 -9.52 14.42 22.52
N SER A 514 -9.49 15.39 21.61
CA SER A 514 -10.61 16.32 21.39
C SER A 514 -10.76 16.73 19.91
N PRO A 515 -11.98 17.08 19.44
CA PRO A 515 -12.19 17.64 18.10
C PRO A 515 -11.34 18.89 17.79
N ASP A 516 -11.02 19.68 18.82
CA ASP A 516 -10.17 20.87 18.71
C ASP A 516 -8.71 20.52 18.36
N ASP A 517 -8.24 19.34 18.80
CA ASP A 517 -6.89 18.85 18.53
C ASP A 517 -6.73 18.36 17.08
N HIS A 518 -7.76 17.72 16.52
CA HIS A 518 -7.80 17.36 15.10
C HIS A 518 -7.80 18.61 14.22
N ALA A 519 -8.65 19.60 14.51
CA ALA A 519 -8.71 20.84 13.76
C ALA A 519 -7.38 21.62 13.77
N ARG A 520 -6.69 21.63 14.92
CA ARG A 520 -5.35 22.23 15.03
C ARG A 520 -4.32 21.46 14.21
N THR A 521 -4.29 20.13 14.33
CA THR A 521 -3.35 19.27 13.60
C THR A 521 -3.52 19.42 12.09
N ASP A 522 -4.75 19.39 11.61
CA ASP A 522 -5.07 19.53 10.18
C ASP A 522 -4.70 20.92 9.65
N SER A 523 -4.89 21.97 10.46
CA SER A 523 -4.46 23.33 10.09
C SER A 523 -2.95 23.40 9.93
N ILE A 524 -2.18 22.75 10.81
CA ILE A 524 -0.71 22.67 10.70
C ILE A 524 -0.32 21.91 9.42
N LEU A 525 -0.89 20.73 9.18
CA LEU A 525 -0.60 19.92 7.99
C LEU A 525 -0.95 20.65 6.70
N ALA A 526 -2.07 21.36 6.65
CA ALA A 526 -2.45 22.16 5.48
C ALA A 526 -1.44 23.27 5.18
N HIS A 527 -0.92 23.94 6.21
CA HIS A 527 0.06 25.02 6.04
C HIS A 527 1.46 24.49 5.70
N LEU A 528 1.85 23.36 6.31
CA LEU A 528 3.11 22.69 6.00
C LEU A 528 3.08 22.10 4.60
N VAL A 529 2.17 21.18 4.32
CA VAL A 529 2.20 20.30 3.13
C VAL A 529 1.46 20.93 1.94
N ASP A 530 0.28 21.50 2.14
CA ASP A 530 -0.56 21.97 1.02
C ASP A 530 -0.13 23.37 0.54
N ARG A 531 0.25 24.25 1.48
CA ARG A 531 0.68 25.64 1.23
C ARG A 531 2.18 25.85 1.22
N ASP A 532 2.96 24.85 1.66
CA ASP A 532 4.41 24.88 1.61
C ASP A 532 5.05 26.06 2.35
N LEU A 533 4.56 26.39 3.55
CA LEU A 533 4.99 27.57 4.30
C LEU A 533 6.23 27.33 5.18
N GLY A 534 6.58 26.07 5.45
CA GLY A 534 7.63 25.70 6.41
C GLY A 534 7.25 25.97 7.88
N ILE A 535 8.08 25.52 8.82
CA ILE A 535 7.76 25.48 10.26
C ILE A 535 7.50 26.89 10.84
N GLU A 536 8.42 27.83 10.63
CA GLU A 536 8.36 29.16 11.26
C GLU A 536 7.16 29.98 10.80
N ARG A 537 6.93 30.01 9.49
CA ARG A 537 5.81 30.75 8.92
C ARG A 537 4.47 30.10 9.29
N THR A 538 4.42 28.78 9.39
CA THR A 538 3.24 28.05 9.87
C THR A 538 2.92 28.42 11.33
N ALA A 539 3.92 28.36 12.21
CA ALA A 539 3.78 28.74 13.62
C ALA A 539 3.29 30.19 13.78
N ALA A 540 3.91 31.13 13.05
CA ALA A 540 3.51 32.54 13.07
C ALA A 540 2.11 32.78 12.50
N THR A 541 1.72 32.07 11.44
CA THR A 541 0.39 32.22 10.81
C THR A 541 -0.72 31.68 11.71
N LEU A 542 -0.49 30.54 12.37
CA LEU A 542 -1.49 29.87 13.20
C LEU A 542 -1.50 30.33 14.67
N GLY A 543 -0.49 31.10 15.09
CA GLY A 543 -0.33 31.48 16.50
C GLY A 543 -0.05 30.28 17.41
N VAL A 544 0.57 29.22 16.88
CA VAL A 544 0.93 27.99 17.58
C VAL A 544 2.44 28.00 17.87
N ASP A 545 2.87 27.34 18.94
CA ASP A 545 4.29 27.25 19.25
C ASP A 545 5.07 26.45 18.19
N ARG A 546 6.33 26.86 17.97
CA ARG A 546 7.21 26.27 16.94
C ARG A 546 7.44 24.77 17.16
N GLU A 547 7.50 24.33 18.41
CA GLU A 547 7.79 22.94 18.76
C GLU A 547 6.64 22.00 18.38
N THR A 548 5.39 22.44 18.57
CA THR A 548 4.21 21.69 18.12
C THR A 548 4.18 21.54 16.59
N VAL A 549 4.51 22.60 15.85
CA VAL A 549 4.62 22.52 14.37
C VAL A 549 5.76 21.59 13.97
N ARG A 550 6.91 21.69 14.65
CA ARG A 550 8.08 20.84 14.42
C ARG A 550 7.75 19.36 14.62
N ARG A 551 7.13 18.97 15.74
CA ARG A 551 6.72 17.58 16.00
C ARG A 551 5.79 17.03 14.92
N CYS A 552 4.86 17.85 14.42
CA CYS A 552 3.97 17.46 13.32
C CYS A 552 4.75 17.23 12.02
N ALA A 553 5.69 18.12 11.70
CA ALA A 553 6.57 17.98 10.54
C ALA A 553 7.48 16.74 10.63
N GLU A 554 8.12 16.51 11.77
CA GLU A 554 8.99 15.35 12.00
C GLU A 554 8.23 14.03 11.82
N ARG A 555 6.99 13.96 12.31
CA ARG A 555 6.13 12.78 12.10
C ARG A 555 5.79 12.56 10.63
N HIS A 556 5.45 13.63 9.91
CA HIS A 556 5.19 13.55 8.47
C HIS A 556 6.43 13.08 7.69
N VAL A 557 7.59 13.68 7.97
CA VAL A 557 8.87 13.32 7.34
C VAL A 557 9.25 11.88 7.65
N ARG A 558 9.07 11.41 8.89
CA ARG A 558 9.32 10.01 9.26
C ARG A 558 8.44 9.07 8.44
N ALA A 559 7.14 9.35 8.34
CA ALA A 559 6.21 8.54 7.56
C ALA A 559 6.55 8.48 6.06
N GLU A 560 7.06 9.58 5.51
CA GLU A 560 7.55 9.64 4.12
C GLU A 560 8.82 8.79 3.94
N ARG A 561 9.79 8.90 4.87
CA ARG A 561 11.02 8.10 4.81
C ARG A 561 10.71 6.61 4.86
N THR A 562 9.92 6.17 5.84
CA THR A 562 9.63 4.75 6.03
C THR A 562 8.63 4.19 5.03
N GLY A 563 8.10 5.00 4.10
CA GLY A 563 7.08 4.57 3.15
C GLY A 563 5.77 4.12 3.82
N THR A 564 5.58 4.42 5.10
CA THR A 564 4.50 3.90 5.92
C THR A 564 3.19 4.64 5.71
N ALA A 565 3.13 5.63 4.82
CA ALA A 565 1.92 6.38 4.48
C ALA A 565 1.41 6.02 3.07
N PRO A 566 0.12 5.74 2.87
CA PRO A 566 -0.43 5.68 1.53
C PRO A 566 -0.29 7.06 0.88
N PRO A 567 0.09 7.15 -0.41
CA PRO A 567 0.30 8.44 -1.06
C PRO A 567 -0.96 9.27 -1.08
N THR A 568 -0.87 10.56 -0.90
CA THR A 568 -2.03 11.46 -1.05
C THR A 568 -2.28 11.76 -2.54
N ALA A 569 -3.12 12.75 -2.88
CA ALA A 569 -3.67 12.96 -4.23
C ALA A 569 -2.60 12.92 -5.36
N PRO A 570 -2.98 12.54 -6.60
CA PRO A 570 -2.06 12.51 -7.74
C PRO A 570 -1.29 13.83 -7.91
N GLY A 571 0.04 13.76 -8.09
CA GLY A 571 0.91 14.95 -8.26
C GLY A 571 1.56 15.48 -6.98
N GLU A 572 1.16 15.03 -5.79
CA GLU A 572 1.81 15.43 -4.53
C GLU A 572 3.16 14.73 -4.32
N ARG A 573 3.45 13.67 -5.10
CA ARG A 573 4.73 12.96 -5.04
C ARG A 573 5.92 13.81 -5.50
N ASP A 574 5.74 14.73 -6.45
CA ASP A 574 6.82 15.61 -6.90
C ASP A 574 7.23 16.65 -5.85
N ARG A 575 6.34 16.94 -4.88
CA ARG A 575 6.63 17.85 -3.76
C ARG A 575 7.48 17.21 -2.66
N ARG A 576 7.76 15.90 -2.73
CA ARG A 576 8.40 15.08 -1.67
C ARG A 576 9.87 15.33 -1.44
N ARG A 577 10.59 15.93 -2.40
CA ARG A 577 12.00 16.32 -2.22
C ARG A 577 12.18 17.60 -1.39
N TYR A 578 11.13 18.40 -1.24
CA TYR A 578 11.24 19.78 -0.78
C TYR A 578 11.39 19.95 0.75
N PHE A 579 10.74 19.10 1.56
CA PHE A 579 10.80 19.24 3.03
C PHE A 579 12.15 18.82 3.64
N HIS A 580 12.87 17.91 2.99
CA HIS A 580 14.22 17.52 3.41
C HIS A 580 15.25 18.65 3.22
N GLU A 581 15.08 19.47 2.16
CA GLU A 581 15.96 20.62 1.89
C GLU A 581 15.74 21.77 2.89
N ILE A 582 14.54 21.87 3.46
CA ILE A 582 14.18 22.88 4.44
C ILE A 582 14.86 22.62 5.80
N GLU A 583 14.86 21.39 6.33
CA GLU A 583 15.55 21.11 7.61
C GLU A 583 17.07 21.37 7.53
N LEU A 584 17.68 21.14 6.37
CA LEU A 584 19.10 21.43 6.14
C LEU A 584 19.39 22.93 5.93
N GLN A 585 18.39 23.75 5.56
CA GLN A 585 18.52 25.21 5.44
C GLN A 585 18.30 25.95 6.76
N PHE A 586 17.59 25.36 7.73
CA PHE A 586 17.28 26.03 9.01
C PHE A 586 18.30 25.83 10.14
N GLU A 587 19.32 24.97 9.96
CA GLU A 587 20.45 24.89 10.90
C GLU A 587 21.57 25.91 10.60
N SER A 588 21.59 26.57 9.44
CA SER A 588 22.66 27.50 9.07
C SER A 588 22.51 28.96 9.50
N ASP A 589 21.35 29.39 10.04
CA ASP A 589 21.10 30.81 10.34
C ASP A 589 21.09 31.21 11.83
N THR A 590 21.85 30.47 12.66
CA THR A 590 22.20 30.93 14.02
C THR A 590 23.66 31.40 14.10
N ARG A 591 24.02 32.42 13.31
CA ARG A 591 25.11 33.33 13.72
C ARG A 591 24.51 34.66 14.16
N PRO A 592 24.71 35.08 15.42
CA PRO A 592 24.26 36.39 15.86
C PRO A 592 25.02 37.45 15.06
N ALA A 593 24.26 38.44 14.57
CA ALA A 593 24.79 39.61 13.88
C ALA A 593 25.86 40.30 14.74
N ALA A 594 27.13 40.03 14.45
CA ALA A 594 28.23 40.82 14.94
C ALA A 594 28.31 42.09 14.08
N GLY A 595 27.90 43.20 14.67
CA GLY A 595 27.94 44.52 14.04
C GLY A 595 29.36 44.96 13.68
N GLY A 596 29.45 45.79 12.64
CA GLY A 596 30.70 46.43 12.24
C GLY A 596 30.60 47.19 10.92
N SER A 597 30.05 48.41 11.00
CA SER A 597 30.36 49.61 10.20
C SER A 597 30.80 49.49 8.73
N LEU A 598 29.96 50.07 7.86
CA LEU A 598 30.30 50.88 6.67
C LEU A 598 31.80 51.19 6.48
N ASP A 599 32.36 50.83 5.33
CA ASP A 599 32.89 51.82 4.36
C ASP A 599 33.07 51.21 2.95
N SER A 600 33.12 52.14 2.02
CA SER A 600 32.99 52.16 0.58
C SER A 600 34.13 51.58 -0.28
N THR A 601 33.83 51.51 -1.58
CA THR A 601 34.71 51.54 -2.77
C THR A 601 35.34 50.24 -3.33
N ALA A 602 34.88 49.93 -4.55
CA ALA A 602 35.66 49.75 -5.79
C ALA A 602 36.47 48.46 -6.07
N GLU A 603 36.20 47.93 -7.28
CA GLU A 603 37.11 47.24 -8.22
C GLU A 603 37.88 45.98 -7.75
N ARG A 604 37.45 44.80 -8.21
CA ARG A 604 38.05 44.04 -9.33
C ARG A 604 37.32 42.74 -9.60
#